data_AF-A0A1Q5SLT2-F1
#
_entry.id   AF-A0A1Q5SLT2-F1
#
_cell.length_a   1.000
_cell.length_b   1.000
_cell.length_c   1.000
_cell.angle_alpha   90.00
_cell.angle_beta   90.00
_cell.angle_gamma   90.00
#
_symmetry.space_group_name_H-M   'P 1'
#
loop_
_entity.id
_entity.type
_entity.pdbx_description
1 polymer ?
#
loop_
_entity_poly.entity_id
_entity_poly.type
_entity_poly.pdbx_seq_one_letter_code
_entity_poly.pdbx_strand_id
1 'polypeptide(L)'
;MREEDGGYIQSANEAVSFADNFGYELDITKLTETEKQMIKQQVAFYKDVRRLVQFGTFYRLLSPFEGNEAAWMFVSADRSEALVAYFRVLAEANAPLSYLRLKGLDPNKDYEIEGLGVYGGDELMYAGVALPYRSGDFVSMMWRLKAV
;
A
#
# COMPACT_ATOMS: atom_id res chain seq x y z
N MET A 1 -4.15 15.09 -19.96
CA MET A 1 -3.60 13.79 -20.39
C MET A 1 -4.08 12.78 -19.38
N ARG A 2 -4.63 11.65 -19.87
CA ARG A 2 -5.46 10.69 -19.12
C ARG A 2 -4.81 10.19 -17.82
N GLU A 3 -5.55 10.35 -16.72
CA GLU A 3 -5.44 9.47 -15.55
C GLU A 3 -6.08 8.13 -15.95
N GLU A 4 -5.26 7.09 -16.05
CA GLU A 4 -5.73 5.71 -16.12
C GLU A 4 -5.63 5.13 -14.70
N ASP A 5 -6.81 5.04 -14.07
CA ASP A 5 -7.06 4.41 -12.78
C ASP A 5 -6.79 2.90 -12.85
N GLY A 6 -5.60 2.49 -12.41
CA GLY A 6 -5.37 1.13 -11.93
C GLY A 6 -5.34 1.16 -10.40
N GLY A 7 -6.17 0.34 -9.74
CA GLY A 7 -6.12 -0.21 -8.37
C GLY A 7 -5.47 0.51 -7.16
N TYR A 8 -4.95 1.73 -7.29
CA TYR A 8 -4.11 2.36 -6.28
C TYR A 8 -4.90 3.34 -5.43
N ILE A 9 -4.74 3.25 -4.12
CA ILE A 9 -5.14 4.33 -3.21
C ILE A 9 -4.06 5.40 -3.26
N GLN A 10 -4.41 6.56 -3.82
CA GLN A 10 -3.47 7.63 -4.17
C GLN A 10 -3.25 8.68 -3.08
N SER A 11 -3.93 8.57 -1.93
CA SER A 11 -3.86 9.59 -0.88
C SER A 11 -3.06 9.11 0.34
N ALA A 12 -2.05 9.91 0.72
CA ALA A 12 -1.12 9.57 1.80
C ALA A 12 -1.80 9.44 3.17
N ASN A 13 -2.82 10.23 3.42
CA ASN A 13 -3.58 10.18 4.67
C ASN A 13 -4.37 8.87 4.80
N GLU A 14 -4.84 8.31 3.69
CA GLU A 14 -5.63 7.09 3.68
C GLU A 14 -4.78 5.86 4.00
N ALA A 15 -3.65 5.70 3.32
CA ALA A 15 -2.77 4.55 3.55
C ALA A 15 -2.20 4.54 4.98
N VAL A 16 -1.97 5.71 5.60
CA VAL A 16 -1.58 5.80 7.02
C VAL A 16 -2.74 5.41 7.93
N SER A 17 -3.93 5.99 7.73
CA SER A 17 -5.11 5.71 8.57
C SER A 17 -5.57 4.25 8.49
N PHE A 18 -5.39 3.61 7.32
CA PHE A 18 -5.68 2.19 7.14
C PHE A 18 -4.72 1.25 7.87
N ALA A 19 -3.55 1.71 8.31
CA ALA A 19 -2.63 0.87 9.08
C ALA A 19 -3.11 0.61 10.53
N ASP A 20 -4.16 1.32 10.96
CA ASP A 20 -4.70 1.30 12.31
C ASP A 20 -6.22 0.98 12.29
N ASN A 21 -7.01 1.53 13.22
CA ASN A 21 -8.46 1.50 13.20
C ASN A 21 -9.02 2.72 12.45
N PHE A 22 -9.16 2.59 11.12
CA PHE A 22 -9.58 3.65 10.21
C PHE A 22 -10.81 4.43 10.67
N GLY A 23 -10.74 5.76 10.55
CA GLY A 23 -11.82 6.69 10.86
C GLY A 23 -11.64 8.04 10.17
N TYR A 24 -12.71 8.83 10.15
CA TYR A 24 -12.72 10.20 9.62
C TYR A 24 -12.95 11.21 10.74
N GLU A 25 -12.18 12.29 10.73
CA GLU A 25 -12.34 13.45 11.63
C GLU A 25 -12.45 14.72 10.78
N LEU A 26 -13.59 14.89 10.11
CA LEU A 26 -13.88 16.03 9.23
C LEU A 26 -15.38 16.36 9.22
N ASP A 27 -15.72 17.57 8.77
CA ASP A 27 -17.10 18.01 8.62
C ASP A 27 -17.70 17.51 7.30
N ILE A 28 -18.47 16.42 7.37
CA ILE A 28 -19.08 15.77 6.20
C ILE A 28 -20.05 16.69 5.43
N THR A 29 -20.53 17.78 6.05
CA THR A 29 -21.46 18.71 5.40
C THR A 29 -20.77 19.64 4.40
N LYS A 30 -19.44 19.76 4.48
CA LYS A 30 -18.63 20.63 3.62
C LYS A 30 -18.03 19.89 2.42
N LEU A 31 -18.23 18.58 2.33
CA LEU A 31 -17.69 17.76 1.26
C LEU A 31 -18.47 17.94 -0.04
N THR A 32 -17.73 18.05 -1.13
CA THR A 32 -18.23 17.89 -2.50
C THR A 32 -18.72 16.46 -2.73
N GLU A 33 -19.53 16.27 -3.77
CA GLU A 33 -20.03 14.94 -4.12
C GLU A 33 -18.90 13.99 -4.53
N THR A 34 -17.87 14.50 -5.21
CA THR A 34 -16.67 13.75 -5.56
C THR A 34 -15.94 13.24 -4.32
N GLU A 35 -15.71 14.10 -3.32
CA GLU A 35 -15.06 13.70 -2.07
C GLU A 35 -15.89 12.66 -1.30
N LYS A 36 -17.23 12.79 -1.29
CA LYS A 36 -18.11 11.79 -0.68
C LYS A 36 -18.02 10.43 -1.37
N GLN A 37 -17.93 10.43 -2.71
CA GLN A 37 -17.77 9.21 -3.47
C GLN A 37 -16.41 8.54 -3.20
N MET A 38 -15.34 9.33 -3.07
CA MET A 38 -14.02 8.83 -2.66
C MET A 38 -14.07 8.21 -1.25
N ILE A 39 -14.70 8.88 -0.28
CA ILE A 39 -14.91 8.34 1.08
C ILE A 39 -15.65 7.00 1.03
N LYS A 40 -16.68 6.88 0.18
CA LYS A 40 -17.44 5.63 0.03
C LYS A 40 -16.56 4.48 -0.47
N GLN A 41 -15.67 4.75 -1.44
CA GLN A 41 -14.72 3.78 -1.97
C GLN A 41 -13.70 3.36 -0.90
N GLN A 42 -13.15 4.32 -0.15
CA GLN A 42 -12.23 4.08 0.95
C GLN A 42 -12.83 3.22 2.06
N VAL A 43 -14.07 3.50 2.47
CA VAL A 43 -14.79 2.69 3.46
C VAL A 43 -15.01 1.26 2.95
N ALA A 44 -15.37 1.10 1.68
CA ALA A 44 -15.57 -0.21 1.09
C ALA A 44 -14.26 -1.01 1.04
N PHE A 45 -13.18 -0.37 0.61
CA PHE A 45 -11.84 -0.95 0.59
C PHE A 45 -11.38 -1.35 1.99
N TYR A 46 -11.46 -0.45 2.97
CA TYR A 46 -11.02 -0.77 4.33
C TYR A 46 -11.80 -1.94 4.91
N LYS A 47 -13.12 -2.00 4.70
CA LYS A 47 -13.92 -3.15 5.16
C LYS A 47 -13.46 -4.48 4.57
N ASP A 48 -13.03 -4.47 3.32
CA ASP A 48 -12.52 -5.65 2.63
C ASP A 48 -11.15 -6.10 3.20
N VAL A 49 -10.24 -5.17 3.48
CA VAL A 49 -8.91 -5.50 4.05
C VAL A 49 -8.84 -5.49 5.58
N ARG A 50 -9.91 -5.10 6.29
CA ARG A 50 -9.92 -4.83 7.73
C ARG A 50 -9.40 -6.01 8.56
N ARG A 51 -9.82 -7.23 8.21
CA ARG A 51 -9.41 -8.44 8.94
C ARG A 51 -7.90 -8.65 8.84
N LEU A 52 -7.33 -8.42 7.65
CA LEU A 52 -5.90 -8.54 7.39
C LEU A 52 -5.11 -7.46 8.14
N VAL A 53 -5.56 -6.21 8.11
CA VAL A 53 -4.92 -5.11 8.86
C VAL A 53 -4.93 -5.38 10.37
N GLN A 54 -6.11 -5.68 10.93
CA GLN A 54 -6.28 -5.75 12.38
C GLN A 54 -5.71 -7.02 13.02
N PHE A 55 -5.63 -8.12 12.27
CA PHE A 55 -5.29 -9.44 12.82
C PHE A 55 -4.18 -10.17 12.06
N GLY A 56 -3.68 -9.60 10.97
CA GLY A 56 -2.54 -10.13 10.23
C GLY A 56 -1.23 -9.94 10.98
N THR A 57 -0.20 -10.64 10.53
CA THR A 57 1.16 -10.45 11.02
C THR A 57 1.73 -9.16 10.44
N PHE A 58 2.07 -8.21 11.32
CA PHE A 58 2.61 -6.92 10.93
C PHE A 58 4.13 -6.93 10.80
N TYR A 59 4.65 -6.39 9.69
CA TYR A 59 6.08 -6.23 9.44
C TYR A 59 6.41 -4.78 9.09
N ARG A 60 7.37 -4.20 9.80
CA ARG A 60 8.06 -2.97 9.34
C ARG A 60 9.08 -3.33 8.27
N LEU A 61 9.05 -2.61 7.16
CA LEU A 61 9.94 -2.80 6.01
C LEU A 61 10.99 -1.68 5.94
N LEU A 62 10.54 -0.42 6.02
CA LEU A 62 11.40 0.78 6.04
C LEU A 62 11.02 1.67 7.23
N SER A 63 12.02 2.27 7.87
CA SER A 63 11.84 3.14 9.03
C SER A 63 11.86 4.62 8.62
N PRO A 64 10.83 5.43 8.98
CA PRO A 64 10.85 6.87 8.74
C PRO A 64 11.93 7.60 9.55
N PHE A 65 12.57 6.93 10.51
CA PHE A 65 13.65 7.50 11.33
C PHE A 65 15.04 7.26 10.72
N GLU A 66 15.13 6.44 9.67
CA GLU A 66 16.39 6.07 9.02
C GLU A 66 16.53 6.71 7.62
N GLY A 67 15.50 7.43 7.16
CA GLY A 67 15.51 8.07 5.86
C GLY A 67 14.19 8.76 5.51
N ASN A 68 14.00 9.02 4.23
CA ASN A 68 12.86 9.76 3.67
C ASN A 68 11.66 8.84 3.31
N GLU A 69 11.76 7.56 3.63
CA GLU A 69 10.82 6.52 3.22
C GLU A 69 10.32 5.75 4.45
N ALA A 70 9.05 5.34 4.40
CA ALA A 70 8.46 4.43 5.38
C ALA A 70 7.69 3.35 4.63
N ALA A 71 7.74 2.13 5.13
CA ALA A 71 6.95 1.04 4.55
C ALA A 71 6.67 -0.03 5.58
N TRP A 72 5.49 -0.62 5.46
CA TRP A 72 5.06 -1.73 6.29
C TRP A 72 4.11 -2.63 5.52
N MET A 73 3.89 -3.83 6.06
CA MET A 73 2.93 -4.76 5.48
C MET A 73 2.25 -5.62 6.53
N PHE A 74 1.09 -6.15 6.15
CA PHE A 74 0.29 -7.10 6.91
C PHE A 74 0.18 -8.40 6.11
N VAL A 75 0.38 -9.55 6.76
CA VAL A 75 0.28 -10.87 6.11
C VAL A 75 -0.74 -11.73 6.84
N SER A 76 -1.63 -12.35 6.08
CA SER A 76 -2.60 -13.34 6.58
C SER A 76 -1.90 -14.53 7.24
N ALA A 77 -2.58 -15.22 8.17
CA ALA A 77 -1.99 -16.32 8.92
C ALA A 77 -1.55 -17.49 8.03
N ASP A 78 -2.27 -17.77 6.94
CA ASP A 78 -1.97 -18.80 5.95
C ASP A 78 -1.08 -18.29 4.80
N ARG A 79 -0.65 -17.02 4.89
CA ARG A 79 0.18 -16.32 3.90
C ARG A 79 -0.46 -16.32 2.50
N SER A 80 -1.78 -16.38 2.39
CA SER A 80 -2.50 -16.31 1.11
C SER A 80 -2.71 -14.87 0.65
N GLU A 81 -2.87 -13.93 1.58
CA GLU A 81 -3.04 -12.50 1.31
C GLU A 81 -2.02 -11.65 2.06
N ALA A 82 -1.62 -10.53 1.45
CA ALA A 82 -0.87 -9.48 2.12
C ALA A 82 -1.30 -8.08 1.64
N LEU A 83 -1.08 -7.08 2.49
CA LEU A 83 -1.31 -5.66 2.19
C LEU A 83 -0.01 -4.91 2.50
N VAL A 84 0.53 -4.21 1.51
CA VAL A 84 1.79 -3.45 1.63
C VAL A 84 1.47 -1.97 1.49
N ALA A 85 1.99 -1.14 2.39
CA ALA A 85 1.93 0.31 2.30
C ALA A 85 3.35 0.89 2.24
N TYR A 86 3.54 1.86 1.36
CA TYR A 86 4.80 2.55 1.14
C TYR A 86 4.57 4.06 1.08
N PHE A 87 5.49 4.82 1.66
CA PHE A 87 5.44 6.27 1.77
C PHE A 87 6.81 6.87 1.48
N ARG A 88 6.84 8.00 0.78
CA ARG A 88 8.01 8.85 0.60
C ARG A 88 7.62 10.30 0.90
N VAL A 89 8.37 10.96 1.78
CA VAL A 89 8.00 12.30 2.26
C VAL A 89 8.38 13.38 1.26
N LEU A 90 9.64 13.44 0.82
CA LEU A 90 10.12 14.46 -0.12
C LEU A 90 10.48 13.85 -1.48
N ALA A 91 10.14 14.53 -2.57
CA ALA A 91 10.60 14.17 -3.90
C ALA A 91 12.09 14.50 -4.04
N GLU A 92 12.86 13.61 -4.63
CA GLU A 92 14.22 13.90 -5.06
C GLU A 92 14.28 13.96 -6.58
N ALA A 93 14.86 15.04 -7.11
CA ALA A 93 15.05 15.21 -8.53
C ALA A 93 16.00 14.12 -9.06
N ASN A 94 15.59 13.41 -10.11
CA ASN A 94 16.36 12.28 -10.66
C ASN A 94 16.68 11.18 -9.63
N ALA A 95 15.73 10.88 -8.74
CA ALA A 95 15.86 9.78 -7.78
C ALA A 95 16.14 8.43 -8.49
N PRO A 96 17.01 7.58 -7.92
CA PRO A 96 17.24 6.24 -8.44
C PRO A 96 15.97 5.37 -8.39
N LEU A 97 15.94 4.31 -9.18
CA LEU A 97 14.92 3.27 -9.05
C LEU A 97 15.06 2.61 -7.67
N SER A 98 13.97 2.60 -6.92
CA SER A 98 13.90 1.99 -5.59
C SER A 98 13.18 0.64 -5.66
N TYR A 99 13.64 -0.31 -4.85
CA TYR A 99 13.02 -1.62 -4.69
C TYR A 99 12.58 -1.81 -3.24
N LEU A 100 11.39 -2.37 -3.04
CA LEU A 100 10.86 -2.70 -1.71
C LEU A 100 10.85 -4.20 -1.50
N ARG A 101 11.73 -4.69 -0.63
CA ARG A 101 11.75 -6.11 -0.23
C ARG A 101 10.64 -6.39 0.78
N LEU A 102 9.82 -7.38 0.49
CA LEU A 102 8.72 -7.81 1.34
C LEU A 102 9.19 -8.82 2.39
N LYS A 103 8.32 -9.15 3.35
CA LYS A 103 8.59 -10.10 4.43
C LYS A 103 7.36 -10.95 4.73
N GLY A 104 7.59 -12.16 5.25
CA GLY A 104 6.53 -13.01 5.80
C GLY A 104 5.67 -13.74 4.77
N LEU A 105 5.98 -13.63 3.47
CA LEU A 105 5.33 -14.40 2.42
C LEU A 105 5.77 -15.88 2.42
N ASP A 106 5.06 -16.71 1.68
CA ASP A 106 5.48 -18.09 1.40
C ASP A 106 6.40 -18.07 0.17
N PRO A 107 7.67 -18.53 0.28
CA PRO A 107 8.59 -18.54 -0.85
C PRO A 107 8.19 -19.49 -1.97
N ASN A 108 7.23 -20.40 -1.75
CA ASN A 108 6.78 -21.37 -2.76
C ASN A 108 5.44 -21.00 -3.41
N LYS A 109 4.88 -19.82 -3.10
CA LYS A 109 3.64 -19.32 -3.69
C LYS A 109 3.92 -18.18 -4.64
N ASP A 110 3.14 -18.09 -5.69
CA ASP A 110 3.06 -16.92 -6.53
C ASP A 110 1.96 -15.99 -6.02
N TYR A 111 2.17 -14.69 -6.12
CA TYR A 111 1.25 -13.66 -5.65
C TYR A 111 0.91 -12.70 -6.79
N GLU A 112 -0.38 -12.54 -7.07
CA GLU A 112 -0.90 -11.46 -7.91
C GLU A 112 -0.90 -10.15 -7.11
N ILE A 113 -0.23 -9.14 -7.66
CA ILE A 113 -0.27 -7.76 -7.23
C ILE A 113 -1.12 -6.97 -8.21
N GLU A 114 -2.21 -6.38 -7.71
CA GLU A 114 -3.10 -5.56 -8.50
C GLU A 114 -2.32 -4.40 -9.17
N GLY A 115 -2.33 -4.38 -10.51
CA GLY A 115 -1.66 -3.36 -11.32
C GLY A 115 -0.17 -3.59 -11.61
N LEU A 116 0.47 -4.63 -11.06
CA LEU A 116 1.87 -4.96 -11.35
C LEU A 116 2.06 -6.35 -11.97
N GLY A 117 1.20 -7.32 -11.66
CA GLY A 117 1.27 -8.69 -12.20
C GLY A 117 1.55 -9.74 -11.13
N VAL A 118 1.97 -10.93 -11.57
CA VAL A 118 2.21 -12.09 -10.69
C VAL A 118 3.70 -12.28 -10.44
N TYR A 119 4.08 -12.51 -9.18
CA TYR A 119 5.47 -12.64 -8.73
C TYR A 119 5.63 -13.76 -7.71
N GLY A 120 6.78 -14.42 -7.70
CA GLY A 120 7.12 -15.42 -6.68
C GLY A 120 7.28 -14.79 -5.29
N GLY A 121 6.82 -15.46 -4.24
CA GLY A 121 6.99 -14.98 -2.86
C GLY A 121 8.47 -14.89 -2.46
N ASP A 122 9.32 -15.73 -3.03
CA ASP A 122 10.77 -15.65 -2.91
C ASP A 122 11.35 -14.42 -3.63
N GLU A 123 10.93 -14.15 -4.87
CA GLU A 123 11.30 -12.95 -5.64
C GLU A 123 10.92 -11.68 -4.86
N LEU A 124 9.69 -11.60 -4.35
CA LEU A 124 9.20 -10.47 -3.58
C LEU A 124 9.99 -10.23 -2.29
N MET A 125 10.49 -11.28 -1.64
CA MET A 125 11.27 -11.16 -0.40
C MET A 125 12.76 -10.89 -0.66
N TYR A 126 13.35 -11.45 -1.72
CA TYR A 126 14.80 -11.39 -1.95
C TYR A 126 15.21 -10.34 -2.98
N ALA A 127 14.47 -10.19 -4.07
CA ALA A 127 14.69 -9.15 -5.08
C ALA A 127 13.92 -7.88 -4.72
N GLY A 128 12.65 -8.02 -4.32
CA GLY A 128 11.76 -6.92 -3.98
C GLY A 128 10.94 -6.41 -5.17
N VAL A 129 9.89 -5.64 -4.87
CA VAL A 129 9.02 -5.02 -5.87
C VAL A 129 9.68 -3.75 -6.40
N ALA A 130 9.74 -3.59 -7.72
CA ALA A 130 10.15 -2.34 -8.34
C ALA A 130 9.09 -1.25 -8.07
N LEU A 131 9.48 -0.17 -7.40
CA LEU A 131 8.56 0.90 -7.09
C LEU A 131 8.32 1.75 -8.35
N PRO A 132 7.05 2.00 -8.76
CA PRO A 132 6.75 2.90 -9.86
C PRO A 132 7.37 4.28 -9.60
N TYR A 133 8.06 4.82 -10.61
CA TYR A 133 8.60 6.17 -10.49
C TYR A 133 7.45 7.18 -10.36
N ARG A 134 7.42 7.89 -9.23
CA ARG A 134 6.47 8.97 -8.97
C ARG A 134 7.26 10.22 -8.56
N SER A 135 6.90 11.33 -9.18
CA SER A 135 7.42 12.66 -8.84
C SER A 135 6.38 13.39 -7.98
N GLY A 136 6.85 14.19 -7.03
CA GLY A 136 6.01 14.91 -6.08
C GLY A 136 6.30 14.56 -4.63
N ASP A 137 6.02 15.49 -3.73
CA ASP A 137 6.13 15.27 -2.29
C ASP A 137 4.96 14.41 -1.79
N PHE A 138 5.17 13.72 -0.66
CA PHE A 138 4.16 12.90 0.04
C PHE A 138 3.53 11.80 -0.82
N VAL A 139 4.36 11.08 -1.58
CA VAL A 139 3.90 9.91 -2.35
C VAL A 139 3.54 8.78 -1.40
N SER A 140 2.33 8.23 -1.57
CA SER A 140 1.93 6.98 -0.94
C SER A 140 1.48 5.97 -1.97
N MET A 141 1.77 4.70 -1.72
CA MET A 141 1.29 3.59 -2.51
C MET A 141 0.84 2.46 -1.58
N MET A 142 -0.21 1.77 -1.99
CA MET A 142 -0.69 0.58 -1.29
C MET A 142 -1.03 -0.50 -2.29
N TRP A 143 -0.59 -1.72 -2.01
CA TRP A 143 -0.80 -2.90 -2.86
C TRP A 143 -1.41 -4.03 -2.06
N ARG A 144 -2.42 -4.69 -2.64
CA ARG A 144 -2.90 -5.98 -2.17
C ARG A 144 -2.23 -7.10 -2.97
N LEU A 145 -1.79 -8.11 -2.25
CA LEU A 145 -1.23 -9.35 -2.76
C LEU A 145 -2.21 -10.48 -2.47
N LYS A 146 -2.45 -11.33 -3.47
CA LYS A 146 -3.21 -12.59 -3.31
C LYS A 146 -2.45 -13.74 -3.96
N ALA A 147 -2.33 -14.85 -3.23
CA ALA A 147 -1.73 -16.06 -3.76
C ALA A 147 -2.60 -16.63 -4.90
N VAL A 148 -1.95 -17.07 -5.98
CA VAL A 148 -2.59 -17.69 -7.15
C VAL A 148 -2.46 -19.21 -7.18
#